data_AF-A0A6V7JHG6-F1
#
_entry.id   AF-A0A6V7JHG6-F1
#
_cell.length_a   1.000
_cell.length_b   1.000
_cell.length_c   1.000
_cell.angle_alpha   90.00
_cell.angle_beta   90.00
_cell.angle_gamma   90.00
#
_symmetry.space_group_name_H-M   'P 1'
#
loop_
_entity.id
_entity.type
_entity.pdbx_description
1 polymer ?
#
loop_
_entity_poly.entity_id
_entity_poly.type
_entity_poly.pdbx_seq_one_letter_code
_entity_poly.pdbx_strand_id
1 'polypeptide(L)' 'VSAGMGTTKGLCQDLQPVLGVTWACQITNSLYFCKINDERHIHIRESSYLSRQKLLFNITQSGVSGLAILK' A
#
# COMPACT_ATOMS: atom_id res chain seq x y z
N VAL A 1 8.99 -24.17 -25.43
CA VAL A 1 9.74 -24.10 -24.16
C VAL A 1 9.05 -23.05 -23.30
N SER A 2 8.45 -23.45 -22.18
CA SER A 2 7.79 -22.56 -21.21
C SER A 2 8.77 -21.66 -20.49
N ALA A 3 8.32 -20.48 -20.08
CA ALA A 3 8.39 -20.03 -18.69
C ALA A 3 7.48 -18.81 -18.49
N GLY A 4 6.43 -18.97 -17.67
CA GLY A 4 5.60 -17.86 -17.23
C GLY A 4 6.36 -16.94 -16.29
N MET A 5 6.08 -15.64 -16.38
CA MET A 5 6.39 -14.67 -15.32
C MET A 5 5.11 -13.94 -14.98
N GLY A 6 4.69 -14.11 -13.73
CA GLY A 6 3.38 -13.72 -13.21
C GLY A 6 3.04 -12.24 -13.39
N THR A 7 1.81 -12.03 -13.84
CA THR A 7 1.07 -10.78 -13.84
C THR A 7 0.68 -10.40 -12.40
N THR A 8 1.58 -9.77 -11.64
CA THR A 8 1.24 -9.23 -10.30
C THR A 8 1.68 -7.77 -10.09
N LYS A 9 1.93 -7.00 -11.16
CA LYS A 9 2.36 -5.60 -11.05
C LYS A 9 1.24 -4.54 -10.98
N GLY A 10 -0.04 -4.88 -11.17
CA GLY A 10 -1.06 -3.85 -11.50
C GLY A 10 -2.02 -3.35 -10.41
N LEU A 11 -2.40 -4.15 -9.41
CA LEU A 11 -3.69 -3.90 -8.74
C LEU A 11 -3.77 -2.65 -7.82
N CYS A 12 -2.64 -2.09 -7.38
CA CYS A 12 -2.60 -0.99 -6.41
C CYS A 12 -2.00 0.32 -6.93
N GLN A 13 -1.51 0.38 -8.17
CA GLN A 13 -0.72 1.55 -8.63
C GLN A 13 -1.50 2.53 -9.52
N ASP A 14 -2.68 2.16 -9.98
CA ASP A 14 -3.37 2.89 -11.05
C ASP A 14 -4.39 3.92 -10.55
N LEU A 15 -4.64 3.99 -9.24
CA LEU A 15 -5.59 4.94 -8.66
C LEU A 15 -4.85 6.16 -8.11
N GLN A 16 -5.14 7.33 -8.69
CA GLN A 16 -4.65 8.62 -8.20
C GLN A 16 -5.71 9.33 -7.35
N PRO A 17 -5.32 10.05 -6.29
CA PRO A 17 -6.25 10.88 -5.52
C PRO A 17 -6.88 11.98 -6.39
N VAL A 18 -8.17 12.26 -6.18
CA VAL A 18 -8.99 13.21 -6.96
C VAL A 18 -8.37 14.62 -7.06
N LEU A 19 -7.61 15.04 -6.04
CA LEU A 19 -7.01 16.38 -5.97
C LEU A 19 -5.54 16.43 -6.43
N GLY A 20 -4.98 15.29 -6.86
CA GLY A 20 -3.64 15.19 -7.46
C GLY A 20 -2.57 15.99 -6.70
N VAL A 21 -1.88 16.89 -7.43
CA VAL A 21 -0.75 17.67 -6.93
C VAL A 21 -1.15 18.61 -5.79
N THR A 22 -2.33 19.23 -5.84
CA THR A 22 -2.80 20.14 -4.79
C THR A 22 -2.83 19.45 -3.44
N TRP A 23 -3.39 18.25 -3.39
CA TRP A 23 -3.39 17.46 -2.16
C TRP A 23 -1.99 16.98 -1.79
N ALA A 24 -1.21 16.49 -2.76
CA ALA A 24 0.15 16.00 -2.53
C ALA A 24 1.07 17.06 -1.89
N CYS A 25 0.89 18.34 -2.22
CA CYS A 25 1.68 19.44 -1.65
C CYS A 25 1.22 19.88 -0.25
N GLN A 26 0.01 19.51 0.19
CA GLN A 26 -0.55 19.93 1.48
C GLN A 26 -0.32 18.92 2.61
N ILE A 27 0.06 17.68 2.27
CA ILE A 27 0.22 16.60 3.24
C ILE A 27 1.69 16.27 3.48
N THR A 28 2.03 15.91 4.72
CA THR A 28 3.40 15.51 5.09
C THR A 28 3.62 14.01 4.89
N ASN A 29 2.56 13.20 4.91
CA ASN A 29 2.62 11.75 4.79
C ASN A 29 1.50 11.25 3.87
N SER A 30 1.89 10.53 2.82
CA SER A 30 0.99 9.92 1.85
C SER A 30 1.03 8.41 2.00
N LEU A 31 -0.05 7.86 2.57
CA LEU A 31 -0.26 6.44 2.78
C LEU A 31 -1.34 5.94 1.82
N TYR A 32 -1.05 4.86 1.12
CA TYR A 32 -1.97 4.25 0.17
C TYR A 32 -2.41 2.88 0.68
N PHE A 33 -3.71 2.75 0.94
CA PHE A 33 -4.33 1.51 1.40
C PHE A 33 -4.86 0.74 0.19
N CYS A 34 -4.55 -0.55 0.10
CA CYS A 34 -5.14 -1.37 -0.93
C CYS A 34 -5.31 -2.82 -0.52
N LYS A 35 -6.20 -3.52 -1.23
CA LYS A 35 -6.45 -4.95 -1.08
C LYS A 35 -5.96 -5.65 -2.35
N ILE A 36 -5.05 -6.60 -2.21
CA ILE A 36 -4.63 -7.49 -3.30
C ILE A 36 -5.06 -8.89 -2.88
N ASN A 37 -5.92 -9.54 -3.67
CA ASN A 37 -6.57 -10.79 -3.29
C ASN A 37 -7.28 -10.64 -1.93
N ASP A 38 -6.91 -11.44 -0.93
CA ASP A 38 -7.42 -11.35 0.45
C ASP A 38 -6.46 -10.67 1.44
N GLU A 39 -5.33 -10.16 0.96
CA GLU A 39 -4.38 -9.42 1.78
C GLU A 39 -4.63 -7.92 1.69
N ARG A 40 -4.54 -7.23 2.83
CA ARG A 40 -4.60 -5.77 2.89
C ARG A 40 -3.22 -5.21 3.18
N HIS A 41 -2.90 -4.14 2.45
CA HIS A 41 -1.58 -3.53 2.46
C HIS A 41 -1.65 -2.02 2.65
N ILE A 42 -0.66 -1.49 3.34
CA ILE A 42 -0.35 -0.06 3.38
C ILE A 42 0.94 0.15 2.62
N HIS A 43 0.92 1.03 1.63
CA HIS A 43 2.08 1.48 0.89
C HIS A 43 2.40 2.91 1.30
N ILE A 44 3.61 3.13 1.83
CA ILE A 44 4.12 4.48 2.08
C ILE A 44 4.56 5.03 0.72
N ARG A 45 3.79 5.99 0.17
CA ARG A 45 4.07 6.61 -1.13
C ARG A 45 5.11 7.72 -0.98
N GLU A 46 4.86 8.62 -0.04
CA GLU A 46 5.72 9.78 0.24
C GLU A 46 5.66 10.13 1.73
N SER A 47 6.81 10.41 2.33
CA SER A 47 6.94 10.81 3.74
C SER A 47 8.34 11.35 3.97
N SER A 48 8.44 12.45 4.72
CA SER A 48 9.74 12.98 5.15
C SER A 48 10.37 12.20 6.31
N TYR A 49 9.62 11.30 6.95
CA TYR A 49 10.04 10.59 8.17
C TYR A 49 10.19 9.08 7.96
N LEU A 50 9.45 8.52 7.00
CA LEU A 50 9.37 7.08 6.79
C LEU A 50 9.88 6.73 5.40
N SER A 51 10.78 5.75 5.32
CA SER A 51 11.18 5.16 4.05
C SER A 51 10.00 4.49 3.35
N ARG A 52 10.04 4.42 2.01
CA ARG A 52 9.04 3.68 1.21
C ARG A 52 9.04 2.21 1.60
N GLN A 53 7.93 1.77 2.21
CA GLN A 53 7.74 0.40 2.66
C GLN A 53 6.31 -0.07 2.37
N LYS A 54 6.14 -1.39 2.39
CA LYS A 54 4.84 -2.07 2.32
C LYS A 54 4.59 -2.79 3.65
N LEU A 55 3.47 -2.50 4.27
CA LEU A 55 3.04 -3.12 5.52
C LEU A 55 1.79 -3.96 5.28
N LEU A 56 1.71 -5.11 5.95
CA LEU A 56 0.54 -5.98 5.96
C LEU A 56 -0.30 -5.71 7.20
N PHE A 57 -1.62 -5.69 7.03
CA PHE A 57 -2.54 -5.55 8.15
C PHE A 57 -3.79 -6.40 7.99
N ASN A 58 -4.44 -6.70 9.10
CA ASN A 58 -5.72 -7.39 9.13
C ASN A 58 -6.79 -6.52 9.79
N ILE A 59 -8.05 -6.70 9.40
CA ILE A 59 -9.21 -6.10 10.04
C ILE A 59 -10.08 -7.23 10.54
N THR A 60 -10.30 -7.25 11.85
CA THR A 60 -11.14 -8.22 12.54
C THR A 60 -12.26 -7.49 13.27
N GLN A 61 -13.15 -8.24 13.95
CA GLN A 61 -14.20 -7.63 14.77
C GLN A 61 -13.64 -6.76 15.91
N SER A 62 -12.42 -7.03 16.39
CA SER A 62 -11.76 -6.24 17.44
C SER A 62 -10.95 -5.05 16.91
N GLY A 63 -10.89 -4.84 15.59
CA GLY A 63 -10.22 -3.71 14.96
C GLY A 63 -9.09 -4.08 14.01
N VAL A 64 -8.10 -3.18 13.89
CA VAL A 64 -6.99 -3.28 12.94
C VAL A 64 -5.70 -3.72 13.64
N SER A 65 -5.04 -4.74 13.11
CA SER A 65 -3.74 -5.21 13.61
C SER A 65 -2.71 -5.32 12.50
N GLY A 66 -1.46 -4.96 12.82
CA GLY A 66 -0.32 -5.15 11.93
C GLY A 66 0.15 -6.60 11.95
N LEU A 67 0.57 -7.11 10.79
CA LEU A 67 1.23 -8.41 10.70
C LEU A 67 2.74 -8.19 10.78
N ALA A 68 3.34 -8.42 11.95
CA ALA A 68 4.78 -8.38 12.11
C ALA A 68 5.39 -9.64 11.47
N ILE A 69 6.18 -9.47 10.42
CA ILE A 69 7.03 -10.55 9.92
C ILE A 69 8.25 -10.60 10.84
N LEU A 70 8.22 -11.47 11.86
CA LEU A 70 9.43 -11.85 12.60
C LEU A 70 10.37 -12.53 11.59
N LYS A 71 11.47 -11.85 11.26
CA LYS A 71 12.60 -12.42 10.52
C LYS A 71 13.64 -12.91 11.50
#